data_AF-A0A501WM36-F1
#
_entry.id   AF-A0A501WM36-F1
#
_cell.length_a   1.000
_cell.length_b   1.000
_cell.length_c   1.000
_cell.angle_alpha   90.00
_cell.angle_beta   90.00
_cell.angle_gamma   90.00
#
_symmetry.space_group_name_H-M   'P 1'
#
loop_
_entity.id
_entity.type
_entity.pdbx_description
1 polymer ?
#
loop_
_entity_poly.entity_id
_entity_poly.type
_entity_poly.pdbx_seq_one_letter_code
_entity_poly.pdbx_strand_id
1 'polypeptide(L)' 'MAPQIRRGNAGRSKVRAAVEHVFARQKGGMGLFVRTIGIARAKVKIGMANLVYNIGRLVWQERRRGLA' A
#
# COMPACT_ATOMS: atom_id res chain seq x y z
N MET A 1 -20.66 18.49 -9.23
CA MET A 1 -20.39 17.91 -7.89
C MET A 1 -20.50 19.00 -6.85
N ALA A 2 -21.26 18.78 -5.77
CA ALA A 2 -21.49 19.81 -4.77
C ALA A 2 -20.16 20.23 -4.06
N PRO A 3 -19.96 21.52 -3.71
CA PRO A 3 -18.68 22.03 -3.18
C PRO A 3 -18.14 21.26 -1.96
N GLN A 4 -19.04 20.77 -1.10
CA GLN A 4 -18.72 19.96 0.07
C GLN A 4 -18.12 18.60 -0.28
N ILE A 5 -18.63 17.94 -1.32
CA ILE A 5 -18.10 16.65 -1.80
C ILE A 5 -16.71 16.87 -2.40
N ARG A 6 -16.50 17.99 -3.12
CA ARG A 6 -15.18 18.33 -3.69
C ARG A 6 -14.13 18.53 -2.61
N ARG A 7 -14.45 19.29 -1.55
CA ARG A 7 -13.55 19.48 -0.41
C ARG A 7 -13.24 18.16 0.30
N GLY A 8 -14.24 17.32 0.53
CA GLY A 8 -14.05 16.00 1.14
C GLY A 8 -13.19 15.04 0.27
N ASN A 9 -13.34 15.11 -1.05
CA ASN A 9 -12.53 14.30 -1.98
C ASN A 9 -11.08 14.79 -2.02
N ALA A 10 -10.83 16.11 -2.01
CA ALA A 10 -9.49 16.67 -1.98
C ALA A 10 -8.70 16.21 -0.75
N GLY A 11 -9.33 16.23 0.43
CA GLY A 11 -8.71 15.74 1.67
C GLY A 11 -8.37 14.25 1.60
N ARG A 12 -9.31 13.42 1.16
CA ARG A 12 -9.11 11.95 1.03
C ARG A 12 -8.06 11.61 -0.03
N SER A 13 -8.07 12.33 -1.16
CA SER A 13 -7.13 12.12 -2.26
C SER A 13 -5.70 12.46 -1.85
N LYS A 14 -5.49 13.56 -1.11
CA LYS A 14 -4.17 13.93 -0.57
C LYS A 14 -3.53 12.80 0.23
N VAL A 15 -4.31 12.11 1.06
CA VAL A 15 -3.81 10.98 1.85
C VAL A 15 -3.60 9.73 0.97
N ARG A 16 -4.55 9.41 0.08
CA ARG A 16 -4.45 8.22 -0.78
C ARG A 16 -3.26 8.28 -1.73
N ALA A 17 -3.01 9.42 -2.35
CA ALA A 17 -1.94 9.59 -3.33
C ALA A 17 -0.56 9.22 -2.75
N ALA A 18 -0.32 9.52 -1.48
CA ALA A 18 0.94 9.19 -0.81
C ALA A 18 1.18 7.67 -0.68
N VAL A 19 0.12 6.86 -0.60
CA VAL A 19 0.21 5.40 -0.36
C VAL A 19 -0.23 4.56 -1.56
N GLU A 20 -0.77 5.18 -2.61
CA GLU A 20 -1.32 4.51 -3.79
C GLU A 20 -0.30 3.58 -4.45
N HIS A 21 0.96 4.00 -4.54
CA HIS A 21 2.05 3.19 -5.09
C HIS A 21 2.27 1.86 -4.32
N VAL A 22 2.05 1.84 -3.00
CA VAL A 22 2.12 0.63 -2.17
C VAL A 22 1.01 -0.33 -2.58
N PHE A 23 -0.22 0.19 -2.68
CA PHE A 23 -1.38 -0.61 -3.08
C PHE A 23 -1.27 -1.11 -4.52
N ALA A 24 -0.75 -0.30 -5.45
CA ALA A 24 -0.52 -0.69 -6.82
C ALA A 24 0.45 -1.89 -6.90
N ARG A 25 1.57 -1.84 -6.16
CA ARG A 25 2.53 -2.96 -6.09
C ARG A 25 1.91 -4.20 -5.45
N GLN A 26 1.16 -4.03 -4.37
CA GLN A 26 0.51 -5.16 -3.69
C GLN A 26 -0.56 -5.82 -4.56
N LYS A 27 -1.40 -5.03 -5.24
CA LYS A 27 -2.50 -5.60 -6.03
C LYS A 27 -2.05 -6.16 -7.37
N GLY A 28 -1.16 -5.46 -8.07
CA GLY A 28 -0.59 -5.92 -9.33
C GLY A 28 0.55 -6.90 -9.09
N GLY A 29 1.72 -6.36 -8.73
CA GLY A 29 2.96 -7.13 -8.64
C GLY A 29 2.98 -8.27 -7.62
N MET A 30 2.19 -8.18 -6.53
CA MET A 30 2.08 -9.27 -5.53
C MET A 30 0.78 -10.08 -5.66
N GLY A 31 -0.15 -9.70 -6.53
CA GLY A 31 -1.45 -10.38 -6.68
C GLY A 31 -2.27 -10.44 -5.39
N LEU A 32 -2.13 -9.47 -4.47
CA LEU A 32 -2.72 -9.54 -3.13
C LEU A 32 -4.25 -9.68 -3.20
N PHE A 33 -4.76 -10.73 -2.58
CA PHE A 33 -6.19 -11.00 -2.49
C PHE A 33 -6.57 -11.55 -1.12
N VAL A 34 -7.44 -10.85 -0.40
CA VAL A 34 -7.86 -11.23 0.97
C VAL A 34 -9.30 -11.75 0.93
N ARG A 35 -9.45 -13.07 0.90
CA ARG A 35 -10.71 -13.80 1.12
C ARG A 35 -10.46 -14.97 2.08
N THR A 36 -10.24 -14.65 3.34
CA THR A 36 -9.95 -15.63 4.40
C THR A 36 -11.10 -15.69 5.40
N ILE A 37 -11.39 -16.89 5.92
CA ILE A 37 -12.34 -17.07 7.03
C ILE A 37 -11.66 -16.64 8.33
N GLY A 38 -12.24 -15.64 9.02
CA GLY A 38 -11.76 -15.14 10.31
C GLY A 38 -10.79 -13.95 10.20
N ILE A 39 -10.98 -12.97 11.10
CA ILE A 39 -10.23 -11.69 11.11
C ILE A 39 -8.73 -11.88 11.40
N ALA A 40 -8.37 -12.85 12.24
CA ALA A 40 -6.97 -13.12 12.56
C ALA A 40 -6.18 -13.54 11.31
N ARG A 41 -6.75 -14.41 10.47
CA ARG A 41 -6.13 -14.84 9.20
C ARG A 41 -6.01 -13.68 8.21
N ALA A 42 -7.04 -12.83 8.13
CA ALA A 42 -7.02 -11.65 7.28
C ALA A 42 -5.90 -10.68 7.70
N LYS A 43 -5.79 -10.40 9.01
CA LYS A 43 -4.73 -9.55 9.58
C LYS A 43 -3.34 -10.09 9.27
N VAL A 44 -3.13 -11.40 9.45
CA VAL A 44 -1.85 -12.04 9.14
C VAL A 44 -1.51 -11.93 7.65
N LYS A 45 -2.47 -12.18 6.75
CA LYS A 45 -2.26 -12.06 5.29
C LYS A 45 -1.89 -10.63 4.87
N ILE A 46 -2.57 -9.63 5.42
CA ILE A 46 -2.26 -8.21 5.18
C ILE A 46 -0.89 -7.84 5.77
N GLY A 47 -0.59 -8.30 6.99
CA GLY A 47 0.67 -8.05 7.67
C GLY A 47 1.86 -8.59 6.89
N MET A 48 1.78 -9.83 6.40
CA MET A 48 2.84 -10.42 5.56
C MET A 48 3.03 -9.65 4.25
N ALA A 49 1.95 -9.25 3.59
CA ALA A 49 2.06 -8.46 2.35
C ALA A 49 2.75 -7.10 2.58
N ASN A 50 2.43 -6.43 3.69
CA ASN A 50 3.10 -5.20 4.09
C ASN A 50 4.59 -5.43 4.43
N LEU A 51 4.91 -6.52 5.13
CA LEU A 51 6.29 -6.84 5.49
C LEU A 51 7.14 -7.09 4.24
N VAL A 52 6.69 -7.96 3.33
CA VAL A 52 7.38 -8.27 2.07
C VAL A 52 7.58 -7.02 1.21
N TYR A 53 6.55 -6.18 1.10
CA TYR A 53 6.66 -4.91 0.38
C TYR A 53 7.75 -4.00 0.97
N ASN A 54 7.75 -3.81 2.30
CA ASN A 54 8.70 -2.93 2.95
C ASN A 54 10.13 -3.46 2.90
N ILE A 55 10.34 -4.78 3.02
CA ILE A 55 11.67 -5.39 2.84
C ILE A 55 12.16 -5.17 1.40
N GLY A 56 11.34 -5.43 0.39
CA GLY A 56 11.70 -5.18 -1.00
C GLY A 56 12.01 -3.70 -1.27
N ARG A 57 11.22 -2.79 -0.67
CA ARG A 57 11.45 -1.35 -0.74
C ARG A 57 12.75 -0.94 -0.05
N LEU A 58 13.09 -1.53 1.09
CA LEU A 58 14.35 -1.30 1.79
C LEU A 58 15.52 -1.73 0.92
N VAL A 59 15.51 -2.95 0.39
CA VAL A 59 16.57 -3.45 -0.52
C VAL A 59 16.77 -2.51 -1.71
N TRP A 60 15.70 -2.01 -2.31
CA TRP A 60 15.80 -1.05 -3.41
C TRP A 60 16.37 0.31 -2.98
N GLN A 61 16.07 0.77 -1.76
CA GLN A 61 16.69 1.97 -1.20
C GLN A 61 18.17 1.76 -0.94
N GLU A 62 18.55 0.66 -0.31
CA GLU A 62 19.94 0.33 -0.01
C GLU A 62 20.77 0.18 -1.30
N ARG A 63 20.23 -0.46 -2.34
CA ARG A 63 20.89 -0.53 -3.66
C ARG A 63 21.12 0.85 -4.29
N ARG A 64 20.20 1.79 -4.10
CA ARG A 64 20.36 3.16 -4.60
C ARG A 64 21.31 3.99 -3.74
N ARG A 65 21.41 3.69 -2.44
CA ARG A 65 22.37 4.31 -1.51
C ARG A 65 23.79 3.79 -1.69
N GLY A 66 23.97 2.50 -1.97
CA GLY A 66 25.24 1.84 -2.21
C GLY A 66 25.83 2.01 -3.62
N LEU A 67 25.27 2.92 -4.42
CA LEU A 67 25.95 3.57 -5.55
C LEU A 67 26.60 4.88 -5.07
N ALA A 68 27.25 4.83 -3.90
CA ALA A 68 28.14 5.82 -3.34
C ALA A 68 29.43 5.10 -2.90
#